data_AF-U3A5S6-F1
#
_entry.id   AF-U3A5S6-F1
#
_cell.length_a   1.000
_cell.length_b   1.000
_cell.length_c   1.000
_cell.angle_alpha   90.00
_cell.angle_beta   90.00
_cell.angle_gamma   90.00
#
_symmetry.space_group_name_H-M   'P 1'
#
loop_
_entity.id
_entity.type
_entity.pdbx_description
1 polymer ?
#
loop_
_entity_poly.entity_id
_entity_poly.type
_entity_poly.pdbx_seq_one_letter_code
_entity_poly.pdbx_strand_id
1 'polypeptide(L)'
;MYLGAKQNHCEEKFEDIILDSSSYTSQTGQHYKGLQAMLANRMKHQREFFGYDIFISSQDLDRDPEAFVGLARRYLAAAEPDGVRE
;
A
#
# COMPACT_ATOMS: atom_id res chain seq x y z
N MET A 1 -9.38 -4.74 3.10
CA MET A 1 -8.83 -5.72 2.12
C MET A 1 -9.64 -7.01 2.07
N TYR A 2 -9.86 -7.71 3.20
CA TYR A 2 -10.68 -8.93 3.23
C TYR A 2 -12.08 -8.76 2.61
N LEU A 3 -12.77 -7.65 2.93
CA LEU A 3 -14.06 -7.32 2.32
C LEU A 3 -14.01 -7.22 0.79
N GLY A 4 -12.90 -6.74 0.21
CA GLY A 4 -12.73 -6.64 -1.24
C GLY A 4 -12.51 -8.01 -1.87
N ALA A 5 -11.73 -8.88 -1.24
CA ALA A 5 -11.56 -10.26 -1.67
C ALA A 5 -12.90 -11.02 -1.65
N LYS A 6 -13.71 -10.82 -0.60
CA LYS A 6 -15.06 -11.40 -0.49
C LYS A 6 -16.01 -10.91 -1.59
N GLN A 7 -16.03 -9.60 -1.85
CA GLN A 7 -16.85 -9.01 -2.92
C GLN A 7 -16.44 -9.50 -4.32
N ASN A 8 -15.16 -9.81 -4.53
CA ASN A 8 -14.63 -10.36 -5.77
C ASN A 8 -14.54 -11.90 -5.79
N HIS A 9 -15.16 -12.57 -4.81
CA HIS A 9 -15.22 -14.04 -4.68
C HIS A 9 -13.84 -14.73 -4.69
N CYS A 10 -12.82 -14.05 -4.17
CA CYS A 10 -11.43 -14.50 -4.10
C CYS A 10 -10.94 -14.63 -2.65
N GLU A 11 -11.86 -14.90 -1.73
CA GLU A 11 -11.56 -15.05 -0.30
C GLU A 11 -10.63 -16.23 0.01
N GLU A 12 -10.68 -17.30 -0.79
CA GLU A 12 -9.74 -18.43 -0.70
C GLU A 12 -8.29 -18.04 -1.05
N LYS A 13 -8.09 -16.97 -1.83
CA LYS A 13 -6.76 -16.47 -2.23
C LYS A 13 -6.30 -15.30 -1.37
N PHE A 14 -7.03 -14.98 -0.31
CA PHE A 14 -6.76 -13.78 0.47
C PHE A 14 -5.36 -13.79 1.08
N GLU A 15 -4.92 -14.92 1.65
CA GLU A 15 -3.58 -15.04 2.23
C GLU A 15 -2.49 -14.86 1.17
N ASP A 16 -2.64 -15.49 0.00
CA ASP A 16 -1.73 -15.33 -1.14
C ASP A 16 -1.63 -13.87 -1.60
N ILE A 17 -2.76 -13.15 -1.63
CA ILE A 17 -2.83 -11.73 -2.02
C ILE A 17 -2.15 -10.83 -0.99
N ILE A 18 -2.26 -11.14 0.31
CA ILE A 18 -1.64 -10.34 1.38
C ILE A 18 -0.14 -10.60 1.48
N LEU A 19 0.28 -11.83 1.25
CA LEU A 19 1.65 -12.30 1.41
C LEU A 19 2.39 -12.49 0.09
N ASP A 20 1.90 -11.89 -1.01
CA ASP A 20 2.52 -11.99 -2.34
C ASP A 20 3.93 -11.38 -2.34
N SER A 21 4.93 -12.22 -2.16
CA SER A 21 6.35 -11.86 -2.13
C SER A 21 7.00 -11.88 -3.51
N SER A 22 6.23 -12.06 -4.59
CA SER A 22 6.75 -12.01 -5.95
C SER A 22 7.44 -10.67 -6.23
N SER A 23 8.52 -10.69 -7.01
CA SER A 23 9.26 -9.46 -7.33
C SER A 23 8.37 -8.46 -8.05
N TYR A 24 8.38 -7.20 -7.61
CA TYR A 24 7.62 -6.13 -8.23
C TYR A 24 8.54 -5.21 -9.03
N THR A 25 8.13 -4.78 -10.22
CA THR A 25 8.84 -3.77 -11.01
C THR A 25 7.94 -2.55 -11.18
N SER A 26 8.40 -1.39 -10.71
CA SER A 26 7.63 -0.14 -10.85
C SER A 26 7.61 0.36 -12.30
N GLN A 27 6.75 1.35 -12.55
CA GLN A 27 6.69 2.06 -13.84
C GLN A 27 8.00 2.78 -14.19
N THR A 28 8.83 3.10 -13.20
CA THR A 28 10.16 3.70 -13.39
C THR A 28 11.26 2.67 -13.61
N GLY A 29 10.92 1.36 -13.64
CA GLY A 29 11.87 0.27 -13.81
C GLY A 29 12.57 -0.15 -12.51
N GLN A 30 12.20 0.42 -11.35
CA GLN A 30 12.78 0.02 -10.07
C GLN A 30 12.26 -1.37 -9.69
N HIS A 31 13.19 -2.27 -9.38
CA HIS A 31 12.89 -3.62 -8.93
C HIS A 31 12.84 -3.67 -7.40
N TYR A 32 11.80 -4.28 -6.87
CA TYR A 32 11.57 -4.50 -5.44
C TYR A 32 11.50 -6.00 -5.15
N LYS A 33 11.99 -6.39 -3.98
CA LYS A 33 11.95 -7.78 -3.46
C LYS A 33 11.56 -7.78 -1.97
N GLY A 34 11.20 -8.94 -1.45
CA GLY A 34 10.87 -9.11 -0.02
C GLY A 34 9.69 -8.23 0.41
N LEU A 35 9.80 -7.60 1.57
CA LEU A 35 8.71 -6.79 2.16
C LEU A 35 8.29 -5.61 1.28
N GLN A 36 9.22 -4.98 0.58
CA GLN A 36 8.88 -3.88 -0.33
C GLN A 36 8.07 -4.36 -1.53
N ALA A 37 8.41 -5.54 -2.07
CA ALA A 37 7.62 -6.15 -3.15
C ALA A 37 6.23 -6.56 -2.65
N MET A 38 6.17 -7.16 -1.46
CA MET A 38 4.91 -7.54 -0.83
C MET A 38 3.98 -6.34 -0.62
N LEU A 39 4.52 -5.21 -0.16
CA LEU A 39 3.75 -3.97 -0.07
C LEU A 39 3.27 -3.50 -1.45
N ALA A 40 4.14 -3.50 -2.46
CA ALA A 40 3.80 -3.04 -3.80
C ALA A 40 2.72 -3.91 -4.48
N ASN A 41 2.82 -5.24 -4.37
CA ASN A 41 1.81 -6.18 -4.87
C ASN A 41 0.49 -5.99 -4.13
N ARG A 42 0.55 -5.81 -2.80
CA ARG A 42 -0.63 -5.53 -1.99
C ARG A 42 -1.32 -4.21 -2.40
N MET A 43 -0.56 -3.18 -2.75
CA MET A 43 -1.10 -1.92 -3.27
C MET A 43 -1.77 -2.12 -4.63
N LYS A 44 -1.15 -2.89 -5.53
CA LYS A 44 -1.72 -3.26 -6.83
C LYS A 44 -3.09 -3.94 -6.67
N HIS A 45 -3.18 -4.97 -5.82
CA HIS A 45 -4.43 -5.67 -5.57
C HIS A 45 -5.50 -4.78 -4.89
N GLN A 46 -5.11 -3.91 -3.97
CA GLN A 46 -6.05 -2.95 -3.38
C GLN A 46 -6.62 -1.98 -4.44
N ARG A 47 -5.79 -1.54 -5.38
CA ARG A 47 -6.23 -0.69 -6.48
C ARG A 47 -7.23 -1.41 -7.37
N GLU A 48 -7.01 -2.70 -7.65
CA GLU A 48 -7.95 -3.54 -8.40
C GLU A 48 -9.31 -3.69 -7.68
N PHE A 49 -9.32 -3.77 -6.35
CA PHE A 49 -10.56 -3.96 -5.59
C PHE A 49 -11.31 -2.66 -5.27
N PHE A 50 -10.61 -1.56 -4.98
CA PHE A 50 -11.21 -0.35 -4.42
C PHE A 50 -10.84 0.94 -5.17
N GLY A 51 -9.93 0.87 -6.14
CA GLY A 51 -9.42 2.05 -6.84
C GLY A 51 -8.34 2.84 -6.09
N TYR A 52 -7.94 2.39 -4.89
CA TYR A 52 -6.91 3.03 -4.06
C TYR A 52 -5.73 2.09 -3.82
N ASP A 53 -4.51 2.61 -3.76
CA ASP A 53 -3.32 1.82 -3.40
C ASP A 53 -3.30 1.41 -1.93
N ILE A 54 -3.75 2.30 -1.06
CA ILE A 54 -3.80 2.09 0.38
C ILE A 54 -5.15 2.63 0.86
N PHE A 55 -5.90 1.78 1.55
CA PHE A 55 -7.11 2.18 2.27
C PHE A 55 -6.93 1.95 3.77
N ILE A 56 -7.16 2.99 4.57
CA ILE A 56 -7.11 2.95 6.03
C ILE A 56 -8.44 3.50 6.55
N SER A 57 -9.16 2.72 7.37
CA SER A 57 -10.36 3.20 8.02
C SER A 57 -10.00 4.20 9.10
N SER A 58 -10.80 5.26 9.28
CA SER A 58 -10.63 6.19 10.42
C SER A 58 -10.76 5.49 11.78
N GLN A 59 -11.52 4.38 11.82
CA GLN A 59 -11.68 3.56 13.03
C GLN A 59 -10.41 2.79 13.40
N ASP A 60 -9.49 2.59 12.45
CA ASP A 60 -8.21 1.90 12.68
C ASP A 60 -7.11 2.87 13.14
N LEU A 61 -7.39 4.17 13.18
CA LEU A 61 -6.43 5.20 13.60
C LEU A 61 -6.41 5.34 15.11
N ASP A 62 -5.20 5.50 15.67
CA ASP A 62 -4.97 5.82 17.08
C ASP A 62 -5.23 7.30 17.42
N ARG A 63 -5.66 8.08 16.43
CA ARG A 63 -5.82 9.54 16.48
C ARG A 63 -6.92 10.00 15.54
N ASP A 64 -7.32 11.24 15.72
CA ASP A 64 -8.24 11.94 14.83
C ASP A 64 -7.75 11.94 13.36
N PRO A 65 -8.63 11.72 12.36
CA PRO A 65 -8.23 11.62 10.95
C PRO A 65 -7.48 12.85 10.44
N GLU A 66 -7.90 14.05 10.83
CA GLU A 66 -7.26 15.31 10.43
C GLU A 66 -5.86 15.42 11.03
N ALA A 67 -5.67 14.97 12.27
CA ALA A 67 -4.36 14.89 12.90
C ALA A 67 -3.43 13.89 12.20
N PHE A 68 -3.96 12.74 11.74
CA PHE A 68 -3.22 11.78 10.94
C PHE A 68 -2.78 12.36 9.59
N VAL A 69 -3.70 13.01 8.87
CA VAL A 69 -3.39 13.70 7.59
C VAL A 69 -2.32 14.77 7.81
N GLY A 70 -2.43 15.56 8.88
CA GLY A 70 -1.42 16.55 9.23
C GLY A 70 -0.05 15.95 9.47
N LEU A 71 0.02 14.79 10.14
CA LEU A 71 1.28 14.07 10.35
C LEU A 71 1.86 13.52 9.04
N ALA A 72 1.04 12.88 8.21
CA ALA A 72 1.48 12.33 6.93
C ALA A 72 2.07 13.41 6.02
N ARG A 73 1.43 14.59 5.95
CA ARG A 73 1.95 15.74 5.19
C ARG A 73 3.29 16.24 5.70
N ARG A 74 3.51 16.24 7.02
CA ARG A 74 4.81 16.64 7.59
C ARG A 74 5.92 15.66 7.22
N TYR A 75 5.66 14.35 7.29
CA TYR A 75 6.64 13.35 6.84
C TYR A 75 6.91 13.44 5.35
N LEU A 76 5.88 13.68 4.53
CA LEU A 76 6.07 13.88 3.09
C LEU A 76 6.93 15.11 2.79
N ALA A 77 6.71 16.22 3.52
CA ALA A 77 7.49 17.44 3.35
C ALA A 77 8.94 17.31 3.86
N ALA A 78 9.18 16.43 4.84
CA ALA A 78 10.50 16.18 5.42
C ALA A 78 11.27 15.06 4.69
N ALA A 79 10.60 14.26 3.87
CA ALA A 79 11.25 13.26 3.05
C ALA A 79 12.12 13.96 2.01
N GLU A 80 13.38 13.53 1.88
CA GLU A 80 14.23 13.99 0.79
C GLU A 80 13.55 13.64 -0.55
N PRO A 81 13.51 14.58 -1.51
CA PRO A 81 13.06 14.22 -2.85
C PRO A 81 14.00 13.13 -3.37
N ASP A 82 13.43 12.06 -3.94
CA ASP A 82 14.21 11.02 -4.61
C ASP A 82 15.02 11.65 -5.76
N GLY A 83 16.29 11.99 -5.46
CA GLY A 83 17.25 12.71 -6.32
C GLY A 83 17.76 13.96 -5.61
N VAL A 84 18.88 13.94 -4.87
CA VAL A 84 20.24 13.60 -5.31
C VAL A 84 20.94 12.81 -4.20
N ARG A 85 21.21 11.52 -4.44
CA ARG A 85 22.26 10.81 -3.72
C ARG A 85 23.53 10.93 -4.56
N GLU A 86 24.49 11.71 -4.09
CA GLU A 86 25.85 11.82 -4.66
C GLU A 86 26.63 10.50 -4.51
#